data_AF-A0A3B1A6P9-F1
#
_entry.id   AF-A0A3B1A6P9-F1
#
_cell.length_a   1.000
_cell.length_b   1.000
_cell.length_c   1.000
_cell.angle_alpha   90.00
_cell.angle_beta   90.00
_cell.angle_gamma   90.00
#
_symmetry.space_group_name_H-M   'P 1'
#
loop_
_entity.id
_entity.type
_entity.pdbx_description
1 polymer ?
#
loop_
_entity_poly.entity_id
_entity_poly.type
_entity_poly.pdbx_seq_one_letter_code
_entity_poly.pdbx_strand_id
1 'polypeptide(L)' 'MDIINAIVNGATTVEEVKKQTYATMGSGCCIQQVERLIECLCTPVPRKKRNKGR' A
#
# COMPACT_ATOMS: atom_id res chain seq x y z
N MET A 1 7.46 6.92 6.82
CA MET A 1 6.03 6.58 6.96
C MET A 1 5.70 5.52 5.93
N ASP A 2 5.23 4.35 6.35
CA ASP A 2 5.01 3.20 5.47
C ASP A 2 3.67 3.27 4.74
N ILE A 3 3.67 2.89 3.46
CA ILE A 3 2.47 2.77 2.62
C ILE A 3 1.42 1.87 3.30
N ILE A 4 1.86 0.76 3.91
CA ILE A 4 0.98 -0.19 4.59
C ILE A 4 0.29 0.48 5.79
N ASN A 5 1.02 1.28 6.58
CA ASN A 5 0.44 1.95 7.73
C ASN A 5 -0.59 2.99 7.31
N ALA A 6 -0.35 3.77 6.24
CA ALA A 6 -1.36 4.70 5.74
C ALA A 6 -2.65 3.98 5.32
N ILE A 7 -2.55 2.85 4.63
CA ILE A 7 -3.71 2.06 4.20
C ILE A 7 -4.47 1.49 5.42
N VAL A 8 -3.75 0.95 6.41
CA VAL A 8 -4.36 0.44 7.66
C VAL A 8 -5.00 1.56 8.49
N ASN A 9 -4.48 2.79 8.41
CA ASN A 9 -5.07 3.98 9.04
C ASN A 9 -6.33 4.50 8.31
N GLY A 10 -6.71 3.90 7.18
CA GLY A 10 -7.92 4.27 6.44
C GLY A 10 -7.69 4.91 5.08
N ALA A 11 -6.44 5.01 4.61
CA ALA A 11 -6.17 5.50 3.26
C ALA A 11 -6.64 4.47 2.21
N THR A 12 -7.81 4.71 1.62
CA THR A 12 -8.43 3.81 0.63
C THR A 12 -8.14 4.23 -0.81
N THR A 13 -7.41 5.32 -1.01
CA THR A 13 -7.08 5.85 -2.34
C THR A 13 -5.59 6.12 -2.47
N VAL A 14 -5.09 6.02 -3.70
CA VAL A 14 -3.68 6.31 -4.00
C VAL A 14 -3.32 7.74 -3.62
N GLU A 15 -4.25 8.68 -3.80
CA GLU A 15 -4.06 10.09 -3.44
C GLU A 15 -3.91 10.28 -1.94
N GLU A 16 -4.72 9.62 -1.10
CA GLU A 16 -4.55 9.67 0.35
C GLU A 16 -3.23 9.04 0.79
N VAL A 17 -2.91 7.86 0.25
CA VAL A 17 -1.64 7.19 0.55
C VAL A 17 -0.46 8.10 0.16
N LYS A 18 -0.53 8.75 -1.00
CA LYS A 18 0.46 9.73 -1.46
C LYS A 18 0.53 10.95 -0.54
N LYS A 19 -0.62 11.48 -0.10
CA LYS A 19 -0.67 12.64 0.81
C LYS A 19 -0.12 12.32 2.20
N GLN A 20 -0.33 11.09 2.69
CA GLN A 20 0.13 10.66 4.02
C GLN A 20 1.58 10.18 4.03
N THR A 21 2.05 9.54 2.96
CA THR A 21 3.38 8.89 2.92
C THR A 21 4.37 9.57 1.99
N TYR A 22 3.92 10.50 1.15
CA TYR A 22 4.69 11.12 0.07
C TYR A 22 5.26 10.10 -0.95
N ALA A 23 4.83 8.84 -0.87
CA ALA A 23 5.15 7.83 -1.87
C ALA A 23 4.60 8.25 -3.23
N THR A 24 5.24 7.82 -4.32
CA THR A 24 4.85 8.12 -5.72
C THR A 24 5.08 9.57 -6.20
N MET A 25 5.76 10.44 -5.44
CA MET A 25 6.15 11.78 -5.93
C MET A 25 7.29 11.78 -6.97
N GLY A 26 7.92 10.63 -7.24
CA GLY A 26 8.96 10.45 -8.26
C GLY A 26 8.42 9.94 -9.60
N SER A 27 9.19 9.10 -10.29
CA SER A 27 8.97 8.59 -11.66
C SER A 27 7.69 7.75 -11.90
N GLY A 28 6.74 7.68 -10.97
CA GLY A 28 5.43 7.05 -11.17
C GLY A 28 5.40 5.51 -11.18
N CYS A 29 6.55 4.81 -11.18
CA CYS A 29 6.61 3.34 -11.23
C CYS A 29 5.96 2.63 -10.03
N CYS A 30 5.78 3.34 -8.91
CA CYS A 30 5.23 2.78 -7.69
C CYS A 30 3.70 2.92 -7.58
N ILE A 31 3.04 3.62 -8.50
CA ILE A 31 1.58 3.88 -8.43
C ILE A 31 0.79 2.57 -8.51
N GLN A 32 1.06 1.75 -9.52
CA GLN A 32 0.41 0.44 -9.70
C GLN A 32 0.65 -0.52 -8.51
N GLN A 33 1.81 -0.42 -7.85
CA GLN A 33 2.07 -1.21 -6.63
C GLN A 33 1.21 -0.75 -5.46
N VAL A 34 1.02 0.57 -5.31
CA VAL A 34 0.16 1.15 -4.27
C VAL A 34 -1.30 0.77 -4.52
N GLU A 35 -1.79 0.84 -5.75
CA GLU A 35 -3.15 0.42 -6.11
C GLU A 35 -3.40 -1.05 -5.72
N ARG A 36 -2.50 -1.96 -6.09
CA ARG A 36 -2.59 -3.37 -5.69
C ARG A 36 -2.55 -3.58 -4.18
N LEU A 37 -1.73 -2.79 -3.47
CA LEU A 37 -1.65 -2.85 -2.01
C LEU A 37 -2.96 -2.41 -1.37
N ILE A 38 -3.55 -1.32 -1.82
CA ILE A 38 -4.85 -0.82 -1.38
C ILE A 38 -5.92 -1.88 -1.64
N GLU A 39 -6.01 -2.41 -2.86
CA GLU A 39 -6.99 -3.45 -3.21
C GLU A 39 -6.87 -4.67 -2.28
N CYS A 40 -5.65 -5.18 -2.09
CA CYS A 40 -5.38 -6.36 -1.28
C CYS A 40 -5.39 -6.11 0.25
N LEU A 41 -5.52 -4.87 0.73
CA LEU A 41 -5.66 -4.55 2.16
C LEU A 41 -7.09 -4.10 2.50
N CYS A 42 -7.74 -3.39 1.57
CA CYS A 42 -9.13 -2.96 1.68
C CYS A 42 -10.08 -4.15 1.45
N THR A 43 -9.70 -5.11 0.61
CA THR A 43 -10.35 -6.42 0.60
C THR A 43 -9.59 -7.37 1.53
N PRO A 44 -10.26 -7.99 2.52
CA PRO A 44 -9.62 -8.98 3.39
C PRO A 44 -9.46 -10.31 2.62
N VAL A 45 -8.63 -10.32 1.57
CA VAL A 45 -8.10 -11.57 1.04
C VAL A 45 -7.02 -12.04 2.01
N PRO A 46 -7.10 -13.27 2.57
CA PRO A 46 -6.17 -13.73 3.58
C PRO A 46 -4.76 -13.80 2.99
N ARG A 47 -3.91 -12.82 3.35
CA ARG A 47 -2.51 -12.78 2.93
C ARG A 47 -1.77 -13.95 3.59
N LYS A 48 -1.44 -14.97 2.79
CA LYS A 48 -0.55 -16.07 3.19
C LYS A 48 0.81 -15.44 3.55
N LYS A 49 1.13 -15.34 4.85
CA LYS A 49 2.45 -14.90 5.33
C LYS A 49 3.50 -15.82 4.70
N ARG A 50 4.24 -15.32 3.71
CA ARG A 50 5.43 -16.01 3.21
C ARG A 50 6.53 -15.80 4.24
N ASN A 51 6.56 -16.66 5.27
CA ASN A 51 7.71 -16.83 6.12
C ASN A 51 8.90 -17.19 5.22
N LYS A 52 9.82 -16.25 5.00
CA LYS A 52 11.13 -16.57 4.44
C LYS A 52 12.03 -16.86 5.62
N GLY A 53 11.91 -18.07 6.16
CA GLY A 53 12.97 -18.67 6.95
C GLY A 53 14.08 -19.08 5.99
N ARG A 54 15.22 -18.39 6.03
CA ARG A 54 16.54 -18.95 5.79
C ARG A 54 17.60 -17.99 6.30
#